data_AF-T2DP12-F1
#
_entry.id   AF-T2DP12-F1
#
_cell.length_a   1.000
_cell.length_b   1.000
_cell.length_c   1.000
_cell.angle_alpha   90.00
_cell.angle_beta   90.00
_cell.angle_gamma   90.00
#
_symmetry.space_group_name_H-M   'P 1'
#
loop_
_entity.id
_entity.type
_entity.pdbx_description
1 polymer ?
#
loop_
_entity_poly.entity_id
_entity_poly.type
_entity_poly.pdbx_seq_one_letter_code
_entity_poly.pdbx_strand_id
1 'polypeptide(L)'
;MQGCEVEAVGINYTVHTHKSEHPFKLFSKSAQLDTEQDGKEPEEEAEAEHSCSGVRHVLKNVSFQAKPWEILAIVGPSGAGKSSLLEILAGKHSLQSGTVLVNHKPVDKAQFRKLSGYVTQKDTLFPLLTAEETLMFSAKLRLKLFKEELCCRVKSLIKELGLDHVADTRIGDDRVRGISGGERRRVSIGVEVIHDPKVLILDEPTSGLDSTSALQIIDMLKVMADTRGRTIILSIHQPGFRIVKLFSSLLLLANGSVLHHGTAELLGVNLRLSGLELPLHVNVVEFAIESIDTIQQQQKCVPVQVETPRQLPGTMQQKKVDDEAGEIRNGKFTLQQLFQQSKVIDEETIYVGMDFTSDFANSRLTETMILTHRFSKNIFRTKELFACRTIQMLVSGLVVGSIFCNLKDDLEGA
;
A
#
# COMPACT_ATOMS: atom_id res chain seq x y z
N MET A 1 14.16 -19.67 -4.77
CA MET A 1 12.90 -18.91 -4.99
C MET A 1 13.20 -17.73 -5.89
N GLN A 2 12.47 -17.55 -6.99
CA GLN A 2 12.68 -16.42 -7.88
C GLN A 2 12.01 -15.18 -7.27
N GLY A 3 12.82 -14.17 -6.95
CA GLY A 3 12.35 -12.92 -6.37
C GLY A 3 11.47 -12.12 -7.34
N CYS A 4 10.76 -11.11 -6.82
CA CYS A 4 9.81 -10.31 -7.58
C CYS A 4 10.27 -8.85 -7.66
N GLU A 5 10.90 -8.45 -8.75
CA GLU A 5 11.26 -7.06 -8.98
C GLU A 5 10.03 -6.23 -9.38
N VAL A 6 9.88 -5.04 -8.80
CA VAL A 6 8.81 -4.09 -9.12
C VAL A 6 9.44 -2.82 -9.66
N GLU A 7 9.02 -2.42 -10.85
CA GLU A 7 9.46 -1.20 -11.51
C GLU A 7 8.24 -0.32 -11.80
N ALA A 8 8.31 0.94 -11.40
CA ALA A 8 7.33 1.94 -11.69
C ALA A 8 7.94 2.96 -12.64
N VAL A 9 7.28 3.24 -13.75
CA VAL A 9 7.76 4.17 -14.78
C VAL A 9 6.71 5.23 -15.06
N GLY A 10 7.07 6.48 -14.77
CA GLY A 10 6.33 7.68 -15.16
C GLY A 10 4.94 7.82 -14.54
N ILE A 11 4.80 7.44 -13.28
CA ILE A 11 3.51 7.54 -12.56
C ILE A 11 3.12 9.00 -12.39
N ASN A 12 1.95 9.37 -12.93
CA ASN A 12 1.30 10.65 -12.69
C ASN A 12 -0.05 10.46 -12.01
N TYR A 13 -0.37 11.36 -11.09
CA TYR A 13 -1.64 11.34 -10.39
C TYR A 13 -2.14 12.75 -10.04
N THR A 14 -3.38 13.05 -10.42
CA THR A 14 -4.07 14.30 -10.15
C THR A 14 -5.36 14.04 -9.38
N VAL A 15 -5.70 14.98 -8.50
CA VAL A 15 -6.96 14.99 -7.77
C VAL A 15 -7.75 16.23 -8.18
N HIS A 16 -9.02 16.02 -8.53
CA HIS A 16 -9.95 17.11 -8.79
C HIS A 16 -10.59 17.53 -7.46
N THR A 17 -10.34 18.76 -7.03
CA THR A 17 -11.07 19.32 -5.88
C THR A 17 -12.37 19.94 -6.36
N HIS A 18 -13.50 19.26 -6.14
CA HIS A 18 -14.81 19.90 -6.26
C HIS A 18 -15.07 20.70 -4.98
N LYS A 19 -15.21 22.02 -5.11
CA LYS A 19 -15.71 22.86 -4.03
C LYS A 19 -17.19 22.51 -3.84
N SER A 20 -17.55 21.89 -2.72
CA SER A 20 -18.95 21.78 -2.33
C SER A 20 -19.43 23.19 -2.02
N GLU A 21 -20.21 23.78 -2.93
CA GLU A 21 -21.03 24.92 -2.59
C GLU A 21 -22.05 24.45 -1.56
N HIS A 22 -21.91 24.88 -0.32
CA HIS A 22 -22.93 24.65 0.70
C HIS A 22 -24.22 25.38 0.28
N PRO A 23 -25.37 24.69 0.12
CA PRO A 23 -26.59 25.28 -0.44
C PRO A 23 -27.37 26.20 0.51
N PHE A 24 -26.82 26.57 1.68
CA PHE A 24 -27.50 27.40 2.67
C PHE A 24 -26.63 28.59 3.11
N LYS A 25 -26.50 29.56 2.22
CA LYS A 25 -26.27 30.98 2.57
C LYS A 25 -27.34 31.84 1.89
N LEU A 26 -28.59 31.53 2.14
CA LEU A 26 -29.71 32.47 2.05
C LEU A 26 -30.08 32.85 3.48
N PHE A 27 -30.26 34.14 3.74
CA PHE A 27 -30.55 34.76 5.05
C PHE A 27 -29.34 35.13 5.91
N SER A 28 -28.67 36.21 5.50
CA SER A 28 -28.34 37.28 6.44
C SER A 28 -28.21 38.60 5.67
N LYS A 29 -29.36 39.19 5.31
CA LYS A 29 -29.41 40.59 4.85
C LYS A 29 -30.73 41.22 5.30
N SER A 30 -30.72 41.79 6.51
CA SER A 30 -31.63 42.87 6.92
C SER A 30 -31.31 43.31 8.36
N ALA A 31 -30.48 44.34 8.51
CA ALA A 31 -30.55 45.35 9.57
C ALA A 31 -29.46 46.43 9.35
N GLN A 32 -29.79 47.45 8.56
CA GLN A 32 -29.38 48.84 8.83
C GLN A 32 -30.53 49.40 9.70
N LEU A 33 -30.35 50.17 10.77
CA LEU A 33 -29.67 51.45 10.90
C LEU A 33 -29.54 51.78 12.41
N ASP A 34 -28.43 52.37 12.83
CA ASP A 34 -28.34 53.72 13.43
C ASP A 34 -26.95 53.94 14.11
N THR A 35 -26.20 54.88 13.50
CA THR A 35 -25.23 55.89 13.99
C THR A 35 -24.95 55.97 15.51
N GLU A 36 -23.76 56.24 16.04
CA GLU A 36 -22.67 57.17 15.65
C GLU A 36 -21.42 57.00 16.57
N GLN A 37 -20.21 57.30 16.04
CA GLN A 37 -18.96 57.79 16.71
C GLN A 37 -18.25 56.86 17.73
N ASP A 38 -16.92 56.66 17.77
CA ASP A 38 -15.73 57.35 17.24
C ASP A 38 -14.50 56.41 17.36
N GLY A 39 -13.46 56.60 16.54
CA GLY A 39 -12.07 56.31 16.93
C GLY A 39 -11.34 55.08 16.32
N LYS A 40 -10.46 55.40 15.37
CA LYS A 40 -9.14 54.80 15.01
C LYS A 40 -8.98 53.95 13.73
N GLU A 41 -7.98 54.44 12.99
CA GLU A 41 -7.37 54.14 11.68
C GLU A 41 -6.52 52.84 11.63
N PRO A 42 -5.99 52.45 10.43
CA PRO A 42 -6.11 51.11 9.86
C PRO A 42 -4.80 50.31 9.81
N GLU A 43 -4.88 48.98 9.76
CA GLU A 43 -3.80 48.13 9.23
C GLU A 43 -4.34 46.89 8.47
N GLU A 44 -3.60 46.57 7.42
CA GLU A 44 -3.51 45.32 6.66
C GLU A 44 -4.47 45.04 5.49
N GLU A 45 -3.93 45.35 4.31
CA GLU A 45 -4.24 44.83 2.98
C GLU A 45 -4.30 43.29 2.98
N ALA A 46 -5.52 42.75 2.93
CA ALA A 46 -5.72 41.34 2.60
C ALA A 46 -5.62 41.16 1.08
N GLU A 47 -4.49 40.58 0.64
CA GLU A 47 -4.29 40.14 -0.73
C GLU A 47 -5.38 39.16 -1.16
N ALA A 48 -5.95 39.44 -2.33
CA ALA A 48 -7.04 38.70 -2.94
C ALA A 48 -6.59 37.30 -3.38
N GLU A 49 -7.11 36.26 -2.72
CA GLU A 49 -7.01 34.89 -3.20
C GLU A 49 -7.87 34.69 -4.46
N HIS A 50 -7.21 34.64 -5.62
CA HIS A 50 -7.79 34.18 -6.88
C HIS A 50 -8.21 32.70 -6.77
N SER A 51 -9.52 32.44 -6.67
CA SER A 51 -10.08 31.09 -6.59
C SER A 51 -10.38 30.51 -7.98
N CYS A 52 -9.60 29.53 -8.43
CA CYS A 52 -9.93 28.65 -9.56
C CYS A 52 -10.20 27.22 -9.08
N SER A 53 -11.15 26.49 -9.70
CA SER A 53 -11.34 25.06 -9.48
C SER A 53 -10.09 24.30 -9.95
N GLY A 54 -9.15 24.05 -9.04
CA GLY A 54 -7.83 23.55 -9.37
C GLY A 54 -7.77 22.03 -9.54
N VAL A 55 -7.13 21.57 -10.61
CA VAL A 55 -6.58 20.20 -10.67
C VAL A 55 -5.30 20.19 -9.84
N ARG A 56 -5.27 19.44 -8.74
CA ARG A 56 -4.07 19.31 -7.92
C ARG A 56 -3.25 18.12 -8.39
N HIS A 57 -2.05 18.37 -8.93
CA HIS A 57 -1.08 17.33 -9.24
C HIS A 57 -0.44 16.80 -7.95
N VAL A 58 -0.71 15.54 -7.61
CA VAL A 58 -0.19 14.86 -6.43
C VAL A 58 1.11 14.14 -6.74
N LEU A 59 1.21 13.47 -7.88
CA LEU A 59 2.43 12.81 -8.37
C LEU A 59 2.77 13.29 -9.79
N LYS A 60 4.06 13.52 -10.02
CA LYS A 60 4.62 14.11 -11.24
C LYS A 60 5.76 13.22 -11.74
N ASN A 61 5.47 12.40 -12.74
CA ASN A 61 6.42 11.53 -13.45
C ASN A 61 7.32 10.72 -12.51
N VAL A 62 6.72 10.03 -11.53
CA VAL A 62 7.46 9.25 -10.53
C VAL A 62 7.92 7.93 -11.13
N SER A 63 9.23 7.68 -11.12
CA SER A 63 9.84 6.43 -11.55
C SER A 63 10.77 5.89 -10.47
N PHE A 64 10.72 4.58 -10.20
CA PHE A 64 11.61 3.91 -9.26
C PHE A 64 11.64 2.39 -9.51
N GLN A 65 12.65 1.73 -8.94
CA GLN A 65 12.81 0.27 -8.96
C GLN A 65 12.94 -0.26 -7.53
N ALA A 66 12.23 -1.36 -7.24
CA ALA A 66 12.32 -2.13 -6.00
C ALA A 66 12.75 -3.56 -6.34
N LYS A 67 13.92 -3.95 -5.85
CA LYS A 67 14.52 -5.26 -6.14
C LYS A 67 14.06 -6.33 -5.16
N PRO A 68 14.13 -7.62 -5.54
CA PRO A 68 13.86 -8.71 -4.61
C PRO A 68 14.86 -8.75 -3.46
N TRP A 69 14.42 -9.29 -2.31
CA TRP A 69 15.22 -9.39 -1.06
C TRP A 69 15.62 -8.03 -0.46
N GLU A 70 15.00 -6.95 -0.93
CA GLU A 70 15.30 -5.59 -0.49
C GLU A 70 14.10 -4.92 0.18
N ILE A 71 14.42 -3.99 1.09
CA ILE A 71 13.46 -3.02 1.61
C ILE A 71 13.73 -1.69 0.91
N LEU A 72 12.75 -1.22 0.13
CA LEU A 72 12.68 0.12 -0.41
C LEU A 72 11.88 1.02 0.56
N ALA A 73 12.53 2.00 1.15
CA ALA A 73 11.87 2.99 2.01
C ALA A 73 11.59 4.29 1.24
N ILE A 74 10.31 4.65 1.17
CA ILE A 74 9.81 5.89 0.60
C ILE A 74 9.76 6.94 1.71
N VAL A 75 10.60 7.96 1.58
CA VAL A 75 10.83 8.99 2.59
C VAL A 75 10.47 10.36 2.03
N GLY A 76 10.08 11.28 2.90
CA GLY A 76 9.69 12.63 2.50
C GLY A 76 8.68 13.27 3.45
N PRO A 77 8.43 14.58 3.31
CA PRO A 77 7.59 15.34 4.22
C PRO A 77 6.13 14.93 4.08
N SER A 78 5.33 15.33 5.06
CA SER A 78 3.87 15.22 4.97
C SER A 78 3.35 15.90 3.70
N GLY A 79 2.43 15.23 3.00
CA GLY A 79 1.88 15.74 1.74
C GLY A 79 2.75 15.53 0.49
N ALA A 80 3.91 14.89 0.58
CA ALA A 80 4.78 14.61 -0.58
C ALA A 80 4.19 13.62 -1.61
N GLY A 81 3.09 12.93 -1.28
CA GLY A 81 2.46 11.92 -2.15
C GLY A 81 2.82 10.47 -1.83
N LYS A 82 3.49 10.19 -0.71
CA LYS A 82 3.93 8.83 -0.30
C LYS A 82 2.78 7.82 -0.26
N SER A 83 1.76 8.07 0.55
CA SER A 83 0.59 7.17 0.66
C SER A 83 -0.15 7.04 -0.67
N SER A 84 -0.31 8.14 -1.42
CA SER A 84 -0.94 8.10 -2.75
C SER A 84 -0.16 7.21 -3.72
N LEU A 85 1.17 7.28 -3.72
CA LEU A 85 2.02 6.41 -4.53
C LEU A 85 1.83 4.93 -4.12
N LEU A 86 1.84 4.63 -2.83
CA LEU A 86 1.63 3.26 -2.34
C LEU A 86 0.23 2.71 -2.68
N GLU A 87 -0.82 3.52 -2.58
CA GLU A 87 -2.19 3.14 -2.93
C GLU A 87 -2.35 2.88 -4.43
N ILE A 88 -1.67 3.67 -5.26
CA ILE A 88 -1.63 3.48 -6.71
C ILE A 88 -0.92 2.17 -7.04
N LEU A 89 0.24 1.92 -6.44
CA LEU A 89 0.98 0.66 -6.61
C LEU A 89 0.12 -0.54 -6.19
N ALA A 90 -0.56 -0.45 -5.05
CA ALA A 90 -1.46 -1.49 -4.55
C ALA A 90 -2.73 -1.70 -5.39
N GLY A 91 -2.94 -0.90 -6.45
CA GLY A 91 -4.10 -0.99 -7.33
C GLY A 91 -5.40 -0.49 -6.70
N LYS A 92 -5.34 0.30 -5.61
CA LYS A 92 -6.53 0.91 -4.98
C LYS A 92 -7.05 2.09 -5.78
N HIS A 93 -6.15 2.88 -6.36
CA HIS A 93 -6.49 3.99 -7.25
C HIS A 93 -6.16 3.66 -8.69
N SER A 94 -6.95 4.20 -9.61
CA SER A 94 -6.67 4.04 -11.02
C SER A 94 -5.44 4.85 -11.43
N LEU A 95 -4.41 4.15 -11.92
CA LEU A 95 -3.29 4.78 -12.61
C LEU A 95 -3.80 5.66 -13.76
N GLN A 96 -3.49 6.96 -13.73
CA GLN A 96 -3.89 7.91 -14.78
C GLN A 96 -2.89 7.93 -15.94
N SER A 97 -1.59 7.84 -15.62
CA SER A 97 -0.50 7.70 -16.58
C SER A 97 0.70 7.01 -15.91
N GLY A 98 1.51 6.33 -16.72
CA GLY A 98 2.63 5.50 -16.29
C GLY A 98 2.35 4.00 -16.44
N THR A 99 3.37 3.19 -16.14
CA THR A 99 3.27 1.72 -16.16
C THR A 99 3.94 1.12 -14.93
N VAL A 100 3.37 0.04 -14.42
CA VAL A 100 3.98 -0.77 -13.35
C VAL A 100 4.36 -2.11 -13.98
N LEU A 101 5.64 -2.43 -13.90
CA LEU A 101 6.19 -3.68 -14.38
C LEU A 101 6.58 -4.56 -13.18
N VAL A 102 6.36 -5.86 -13.33
CA VAL A 102 6.86 -6.86 -12.42
C VAL A 102 7.75 -7.81 -13.20
N ASN A 103 9.01 -7.96 -12.79
CA ASN A 103 10.02 -8.73 -13.52
C ASN A 103 10.05 -8.35 -15.02
N HIS A 104 10.06 -7.04 -15.31
CA HIS A 104 10.05 -6.44 -16.65
C HIS A 104 8.80 -6.73 -17.51
N LYS A 105 7.72 -7.25 -16.92
CA LYS A 105 6.44 -7.46 -17.62
C LYS A 105 5.39 -6.50 -17.09
N PRO A 106 4.61 -5.83 -17.94
CA PRO A 106 3.52 -4.98 -17.48
C PRO A 106 2.47 -5.85 -16.77
N VAL A 107 1.98 -5.38 -15.62
CA VAL A 107 0.99 -6.11 -14.81
C VAL A 107 -0.26 -5.26 -14.65
N ASP A 108 -1.42 -5.88 -14.86
CA ASP A 108 -2.70 -5.23 -14.59
C ASP A 108 -2.97 -5.13 -13.07
N LYS A 109 -3.78 -4.15 -12.66
CA LYS A 109 -4.16 -3.91 -11.26
C LYS A 109 -4.69 -5.17 -10.58
N ALA A 110 -5.53 -5.96 -11.26
CA ALA A 110 -6.11 -7.17 -10.69
C ALA A 110 -5.05 -8.25 -10.42
N GLN A 111 -4.06 -8.37 -11.29
CA GLN A 111 -2.95 -9.31 -11.13
C GLN A 111 -2.00 -8.84 -10.03
N PHE A 112 -1.66 -7.55 -10.01
CA PHE A 112 -0.77 -6.99 -9.00
C PHE A 112 -1.35 -7.12 -7.59
N ARG A 113 -2.66 -6.91 -7.43
CA ARG A 113 -3.36 -7.10 -6.15
C ARG A 113 -3.32 -8.53 -5.60
N LYS A 114 -3.22 -9.54 -6.48
CA LYS A 114 -3.05 -10.94 -6.06
C LYS A 114 -1.61 -11.27 -5.66
N LEU A 115 -0.66 -10.57 -6.28
CA LEU A 115 0.77 -10.75 -6.04
C LEU A 115 1.27 -10.00 -4.80
N SER A 116 0.57 -8.92 -4.44
CA SER A 116 0.96 -7.99 -3.39
C SER A 116 0.03 -8.00 -2.18
N GLY A 117 0.60 -7.80 -1.00
CA GLY A 117 -0.13 -7.46 0.22
C GLY A 117 -0.03 -5.96 0.50
N TYR A 118 -1.12 -5.33 0.94
CA TYR A 118 -1.13 -3.89 1.26
C TYR A 118 -1.57 -3.64 2.70
N VAL A 119 -0.64 -3.17 3.54
CA VAL A 119 -0.90 -2.79 4.92
C VAL A 119 -1.18 -1.29 4.98
N THR A 120 -2.40 -0.94 5.39
CA THR A 120 -2.82 0.46 5.57
C THR A 120 -2.15 1.12 6.78
N GLN A 121 -2.10 2.45 6.81
CA GLN A 121 -1.62 3.20 7.97
C GLN A 121 -2.39 2.88 9.26
N LYS A 122 -3.72 2.78 9.18
CA LYS A 122 -4.58 2.40 10.32
C LYS A 122 -4.82 0.90 10.37
N ASP A 123 -4.71 0.32 11.57
CA ASP A 123 -5.01 -1.09 11.81
C ASP A 123 -6.52 -1.30 12.00
N THR A 124 -7.17 -1.92 11.02
CA THR A 124 -8.60 -2.25 11.09
C THR A 124 -8.81 -3.69 11.53
N LEU A 125 -8.68 -3.94 12.83
CA LEU A 125 -8.82 -5.27 13.43
C LEU A 125 -10.06 -5.34 14.33
N PHE A 126 -10.58 -6.54 14.58
CA PHE A 126 -11.72 -6.74 15.48
C PHE A 126 -11.23 -6.82 16.94
N PRO A 127 -11.58 -5.85 17.81
CA PRO A 127 -11.00 -5.75 19.16
C PRO A 127 -11.27 -6.96 20.05
N LEU A 128 -12.43 -7.61 19.86
CA LEU A 128 -12.87 -8.73 20.71
C LEU A 128 -12.38 -10.10 20.22
N LEU A 129 -11.69 -10.17 19.08
CA LEU A 129 -11.06 -11.40 18.60
C LEU A 129 -9.63 -11.51 19.15
N THR A 130 -9.12 -12.74 19.25
CA THR A 130 -7.71 -12.97 19.58
C THR A 130 -6.82 -12.78 18.36
N ALA A 131 -5.51 -12.65 18.58
CA ALA A 131 -4.53 -12.57 17.49
C ALA A 131 -4.59 -13.83 16.61
N GLU A 132 -4.60 -15.03 17.20
CA GLU A 132 -4.71 -16.30 16.46
C GLU A 132 -6.04 -16.41 15.71
N GLU A 133 -7.17 -16.08 16.35
CA GLU A 133 -8.47 -16.11 15.70
C GLU A 133 -8.52 -15.21 14.46
N THR A 134 -7.93 -14.01 14.57
CA THR A 134 -7.93 -13.02 13.49
C THR A 134 -7.11 -13.50 12.29
N LEU A 135 -5.92 -14.06 12.54
CA LEU A 135 -5.10 -14.67 11.49
C LEU A 135 -5.77 -15.90 10.89
N MET A 136 -6.43 -16.72 11.70
CA MET A 136 -7.19 -17.90 11.26
C MET A 136 -8.38 -17.54 10.39
N PHE A 137 -9.13 -16.47 10.70
CA PHE A 137 -10.18 -15.98 9.83
C PHE A 137 -9.63 -15.44 8.50
N SER A 138 -8.51 -14.71 8.54
CA SER A 138 -7.84 -14.25 7.31
C SER A 138 -7.38 -15.43 6.44
N ALA A 139 -6.77 -16.45 7.05
CA ALA A 139 -6.32 -17.67 6.39
C ALA A 139 -7.48 -18.40 5.71
N LYS A 140 -8.59 -18.64 6.44
CA LYS A 140 -9.78 -19.31 5.90
C LYS A 140 -10.40 -18.59 4.71
N LEU A 141 -10.30 -17.26 4.64
CA LEU A 141 -10.85 -16.47 3.54
C LEU A 141 -9.90 -16.42 2.34
N ARG A 142 -8.59 -16.36 2.57
CA ARG A 142 -7.58 -16.12 1.52
C ARG A 142 -6.92 -17.40 0.98
N LEU A 143 -7.00 -18.53 1.69
CA LEU A 143 -6.32 -19.78 1.33
C LEU A 143 -7.32 -20.92 1.11
N LYS A 144 -7.04 -21.75 0.10
CA LYS A 144 -7.74 -23.02 -0.19
C LYS A 144 -6.93 -24.20 0.38
N LEU A 145 -6.87 -24.33 1.70
CA LEU A 145 -6.10 -25.38 2.37
C LEU A 145 -6.98 -26.19 3.33
N PHE A 146 -6.56 -27.42 3.63
CA PHE A 146 -7.23 -28.23 4.65
C PHE A 146 -7.05 -27.61 6.05
N LYS A 147 -7.94 -27.97 6.98
CA LYS A 147 -7.98 -27.37 8.33
C LYS A 147 -6.63 -27.51 9.06
N GLU A 148 -5.97 -28.65 8.92
CA GLU A 148 -4.68 -28.94 9.56
C GLU A 148 -3.57 -28.06 8.99
N GLU A 149 -3.49 -27.95 7.66
CA GLU A 149 -2.55 -27.08 6.96
C GLU A 149 -2.77 -25.60 7.29
N LEU A 150 -4.03 -25.15 7.39
CA LEU A 150 -4.38 -23.80 7.83
C LEU A 150 -3.86 -23.52 9.24
N CYS A 151 -4.08 -24.45 10.17
CA CYS A 151 -3.57 -24.35 11.53
C CYS A 151 -2.03 -24.28 11.56
N CYS A 152 -1.35 -25.15 10.81
CA CYS A 152 0.10 -25.13 10.69
C CYS A 152 0.61 -23.80 10.10
N ARG A 153 -0.03 -23.30 9.04
CA ARG A 153 0.31 -22.03 8.39
C ARG A 153 0.16 -20.84 9.33
N VAL A 154 -0.93 -20.77 10.09
CA VAL A 154 -1.15 -19.68 11.07
C VAL A 154 -0.19 -19.76 12.23
N LYS A 155 0.06 -20.94 12.80
CA LYS A 155 1.05 -21.12 13.88
C LYS A 155 2.46 -20.74 13.43
N SER A 156 2.85 -21.13 12.21
CA SER A 156 4.12 -20.70 11.63
C SER A 156 4.20 -19.19 11.43
N LEU A 157 3.10 -18.54 11.04
CA LEU A 157 3.06 -17.09 10.87
C LEU A 157 3.14 -16.35 12.21
N ILE A 158 2.45 -16.83 13.24
CA ILE A 158 2.51 -16.26 14.59
C ILE A 158 3.95 -16.24 15.11
N LYS A 159 4.70 -17.32 14.87
CA LYS A 159 6.13 -17.40 15.17
C LYS A 159 6.96 -16.41 14.36
N GLU A 160 6.73 -16.34 13.05
CA GLU A 160 7.42 -15.39 12.14
C GLU A 160 7.19 -13.92 12.56
N LEU A 161 6.01 -13.62 13.13
CA LEU A 161 5.65 -12.29 13.62
C LEU A 161 6.09 -12.03 15.08
N GLY A 162 6.66 -13.02 15.78
CA GLY A 162 7.00 -12.90 17.20
C GLY A 162 5.79 -12.63 18.10
N LEU A 163 4.68 -13.34 17.86
CA LEU A 163 3.40 -13.16 18.55
C LEU A 163 2.97 -14.38 19.38
N ASP A 164 3.84 -15.38 19.56
CA ASP A 164 3.51 -16.62 20.28
C ASP A 164 2.96 -16.37 21.69
N HIS A 165 3.53 -15.41 22.42
CA HIS A 165 3.13 -15.09 23.80
C HIS A 165 1.76 -14.39 23.89
N VAL A 166 1.26 -13.83 22.78
CA VAL A 166 -0.03 -13.10 22.71
C VAL A 166 -1.04 -13.74 21.76
N ALA A 167 -0.78 -14.95 21.25
CA ALA A 167 -1.64 -15.64 20.28
C ALA A 167 -3.10 -15.76 20.75
N ASP A 168 -3.31 -16.15 22.01
CA ASP A 168 -4.63 -16.31 22.64
C ASP A 168 -5.17 -15.03 23.30
N THR A 169 -4.42 -13.92 23.22
CA THR A 169 -4.83 -12.65 23.82
C THR A 169 -5.71 -11.86 22.85
N ARG A 170 -6.72 -11.15 23.39
CA ARG A 170 -7.61 -10.27 22.60
C ARG A 170 -6.82 -9.09 22.03
N ILE A 171 -7.15 -8.70 20.81
CA ILE A 171 -6.50 -7.58 20.12
C ILE A 171 -6.74 -6.27 20.88
N GLY A 172 -7.98 -6.05 21.33
CA GLY A 172 -8.37 -4.81 22.00
C GLY A 172 -8.38 -3.60 21.08
N ASP A 173 -8.74 -2.46 21.66
CA ASP A 173 -8.73 -1.12 21.07
C ASP A 173 -8.61 -0.08 22.20
N ASP A 174 -8.88 1.19 21.91
CA ASP A 174 -8.81 2.25 22.92
C ASP A 174 -9.84 2.09 24.06
N ARG A 175 -10.89 1.27 23.85
CA ARG A 175 -11.96 1.04 24.83
C ARG A 175 -11.80 -0.28 25.57
N VAL A 176 -11.25 -1.29 24.89
CA VAL A 176 -11.07 -2.65 25.40
C VAL A 176 -9.59 -2.96 25.50
N ARG A 177 -9.11 -3.21 26.72
CA ARG A 177 -7.73 -3.64 26.95
C ARG A 177 -7.40 -4.88 26.09
N GLY A 178 -6.27 -4.83 25.41
CA GLY A 178 -5.74 -5.93 24.59
C GLY A 178 -4.22 -5.92 24.51
N ILE A 179 -3.69 -6.34 23.36
CA ILE A 179 -2.25 -6.36 23.06
C ILE A 179 -1.68 -4.95 22.87
N SER A 180 -0.35 -4.82 22.91
CA SER A 180 0.34 -3.55 22.70
C SER A 180 0.13 -3.02 21.27
N GLY A 181 0.36 -1.70 21.06
CA GLY A 181 0.27 -1.08 19.74
C GLY A 181 1.21 -1.72 18.71
N GLY A 182 2.44 -2.04 19.11
CA GLY A 182 3.41 -2.73 18.26
C GLY A 182 2.96 -4.13 17.89
N GLU A 183 2.46 -4.93 18.84
CA GLU A 183 1.91 -6.26 18.57
C GLU A 183 0.69 -6.21 17.65
N ARG A 184 -0.22 -5.25 17.87
CA ARG A 184 -1.37 -5.02 17.01
C ARG A 184 -0.96 -4.71 15.57
N ARG A 185 0.09 -3.89 15.39
CA ARG A 185 0.67 -3.61 14.09
C ARG A 185 1.24 -4.87 13.43
N ARG A 186 1.92 -5.74 14.18
CA ARG A 186 2.40 -7.04 13.69
C ARG A 186 1.26 -7.97 13.28
N VAL A 187 0.14 -8.00 14.02
CA VAL A 187 -1.07 -8.75 13.62
C VAL A 187 -1.64 -8.22 12.30
N SER A 188 -1.71 -6.89 12.14
CA SER A 188 -2.17 -6.22 10.91
C SER A 188 -1.33 -6.62 9.69
N ILE A 189 0.00 -6.63 9.84
CA ILE A 189 0.93 -7.14 8.83
C ILE A 189 0.66 -8.63 8.55
N GLY A 190 0.49 -9.43 9.59
CA GLY A 190 0.17 -10.86 9.48
C GLY A 190 -1.09 -11.16 8.68
N VAL A 191 -2.15 -10.36 8.86
CA VAL A 191 -3.40 -10.50 8.12
C VAL A 191 -3.15 -10.41 6.62
N GLU A 192 -2.30 -9.49 6.17
CA GLU A 192 -1.94 -9.31 4.76
C GLU A 192 -0.91 -10.33 4.27
N VAL A 193 0.02 -10.78 5.12
CA VAL A 193 1.08 -11.73 4.74
C VAL A 193 0.62 -13.19 4.74
N ILE A 194 -0.56 -13.51 5.28
CA ILE A 194 -1.04 -14.90 5.42
C ILE A 194 -1.06 -15.69 4.09
N HIS A 195 -1.34 -15.01 2.99
CA HIS A 195 -1.40 -15.60 1.65
C HIS A 195 -0.05 -15.66 0.92
N ASP A 196 1.03 -15.34 1.64
CA ASP A 196 2.42 -15.34 1.17
C ASP A 196 2.66 -14.47 -0.09
N PRO A 197 2.35 -13.16 -0.02
CA PRO A 197 2.56 -12.25 -1.15
C PRO A 197 4.06 -12.12 -1.48
N LYS A 198 4.38 -11.99 -2.78
CA LYS A 198 5.77 -11.76 -3.23
C LYS A 198 6.21 -10.32 -3.03
N VAL A 199 5.26 -9.39 -3.05
CA VAL A 199 5.48 -7.96 -2.83
C VAL A 199 4.68 -7.54 -1.60
N LEU A 200 5.32 -6.88 -0.64
CA LEU A 200 4.63 -6.36 0.54
C LEU A 200 4.74 -4.84 0.55
N ILE A 201 3.59 -4.16 0.54
CA ILE A 201 3.50 -2.72 0.58
C ILE A 201 2.97 -2.29 1.95
N LEU A 202 3.67 -1.38 2.63
CA LEU A 202 3.27 -0.89 3.95
C LEU A 202 3.23 0.64 4.00
N ASP A 203 2.07 1.20 4.35
CA ASP A 203 1.95 2.63 4.57
C ASP A 203 2.20 2.97 6.04
N GLU A 204 3.29 3.69 6.30
CA GLU A 204 3.78 4.11 7.61
C GLU A 204 3.70 3.03 8.69
N PRO A 205 4.46 1.91 8.57
CA PRO A 205 4.41 0.80 9.51
C PRO A 205 4.85 1.16 10.94
N THR A 206 5.62 2.24 11.12
CA THR A 206 6.18 2.67 12.40
C THR A 206 5.44 3.85 13.04
N SER A 207 4.36 4.34 12.42
CA SER A 207 3.64 5.52 12.93
C SER A 207 2.90 5.21 14.23
N GLY A 208 2.99 6.12 15.20
CA GLY A 208 2.33 5.98 16.51
C GLY A 208 2.94 4.91 17.43
N LEU A 209 4.16 4.43 17.13
CA LEU A 209 4.88 3.46 17.94
C LEU A 209 6.10 4.07 18.62
N ASP A 210 6.49 3.51 19.76
CA ASP A 210 7.76 3.82 20.40
C ASP A 210 8.95 3.33 19.54
N SER A 211 10.14 3.89 19.80
CA SER A 211 11.34 3.61 19.00
C SER A 211 11.77 2.13 19.03
N THR A 212 11.47 1.41 20.12
CA THR A 212 11.83 -0.01 20.24
C THR A 212 10.86 -0.89 19.45
N SER A 213 9.55 -0.66 19.57
CA SER A 213 8.53 -1.36 18.77
C SER A 213 8.69 -1.10 17.28
N ALA A 214 8.97 0.15 16.89
CA ALA A 214 9.21 0.52 15.50
C ALA A 214 10.39 -0.26 14.92
N LEU A 215 11.50 -0.35 15.66
CA LEU A 215 12.67 -1.12 15.21
C LEU A 215 12.36 -2.62 15.09
N GLN A 216 11.65 -3.21 16.06
CA GLN A 216 11.25 -4.62 15.99
C GLN A 216 10.41 -4.94 14.75
N ILE A 217 9.55 -4.01 14.33
CA ILE A 217 8.75 -4.19 13.11
C ILE A 217 9.63 -4.16 11.87
N ILE A 218 10.54 -3.19 11.75
CA ILE A 218 11.44 -3.12 10.58
C ILE A 218 12.39 -4.32 10.54
N ASP A 219 12.89 -4.77 11.69
CA ASP A 219 13.73 -5.96 11.80
C ASP A 219 12.97 -7.23 11.36
N MET A 220 11.74 -7.40 11.81
CA MET A 220 10.86 -8.48 11.35
C MET A 220 10.62 -8.43 9.84
N LEU A 221 10.37 -7.24 9.27
CA LEU A 221 10.25 -7.06 7.83
C LEU A 221 11.55 -7.40 7.09
N LYS A 222 12.70 -7.06 7.66
CA LYS A 222 14.01 -7.39 7.07
C LYS A 222 14.24 -8.90 7.04
N VAL A 223 13.95 -9.59 8.14
CA VAL A 223 13.98 -11.06 8.20
C VAL A 223 13.02 -11.67 7.16
N MET A 224 11.81 -11.11 6.99
CA MET A 224 10.88 -11.58 5.97
C MET A 224 11.42 -11.41 4.54
N ALA A 225 12.04 -10.26 4.23
CA ALA A 225 12.66 -10.03 2.93
C ALA A 225 13.80 -11.03 2.69
N ASP A 226 14.66 -11.24 3.68
CA ASP A 226 15.89 -12.06 3.59
C ASP A 226 15.63 -13.57 3.61
N THR A 227 14.54 -14.04 4.21
CA THR A 227 14.23 -15.48 4.31
C THR A 227 13.26 -15.97 3.24
N ARG A 228 12.29 -15.13 2.84
CA ARG A 228 11.23 -15.49 1.88
C ARG A 228 11.48 -14.92 0.48
N GLY A 229 12.43 -14.00 0.32
CA GLY A 229 12.68 -13.31 -0.94
C GLY A 229 11.57 -12.35 -1.35
N ARG A 230 10.90 -11.78 -0.35
CA ARG A 230 9.87 -10.76 -0.56
C ARG A 230 10.50 -9.44 -0.91
N THR A 231 9.83 -8.71 -1.80
CA THR A 231 10.14 -7.31 -2.09
C THR A 231 9.28 -6.44 -1.19
N ILE A 232 9.90 -5.62 -0.35
CA ILE A 232 9.18 -4.81 0.63
C ILE A 232 9.30 -3.34 0.24
N ILE A 233 8.15 -2.67 0.08
CA ILE A 233 8.06 -1.25 -0.20
C ILE A 233 7.30 -0.62 0.96
N LEU A 234 7.91 0.33 1.67
CA LEU A 234 7.25 0.98 2.80
C LEU A 234 7.40 2.50 2.75
N SER A 235 6.43 3.24 3.29
CA SER A 235 6.59 4.67 3.54
C SER A 235 7.02 4.91 4.99
N ILE A 236 7.90 5.89 5.23
CA ILE A 236 8.27 6.30 6.59
C ILE A 236 8.49 7.81 6.64
N HIS A 237 7.85 8.49 7.61
CA HIS A 237 7.86 9.95 7.69
C HIS A 237 9.19 10.49 8.25
N GLN A 238 9.77 9.86 9.29
CA GLN A 238 11.06 10.22 9.88
C GLN A 238 11.72 8.97 10.49
N PRO A 239 12.61 8.26 9.75
CA PRO A 239 13.24 7.05 10.28
C PRO A 239 14.38 7.40 11.24
N GLY A 240 14.44 6.72 12.40
CA GLY A 240 15.58 6.81 13.30
C GLY A 240 16.85 6.17 12.73
N PHE A 241 18.03 6.54 13.25
CA PHE A 241 19.34 6.09 12.75
C PHE A 241 19.48 4.56 12.63
N ARG A 242 18.94 3.81 13.60
CA ARG A 242 18.98 2.33 13.60
C ARG A 242 18.13 1.73 12.47
N ILE A 243 17.01 2.37 12.14
CA ILE A 243 16.07 1.91 11.12
C ILE A 243 16.63 2.17 9.72
N VAL A 244 17.26 3.32 9.50
CA VAL A 244 17.85 3.68 8.19
C VAL A 244 18.85 2.63 7.71
N LYS A 245 19.65 2.05 8.63
CA LYS A 245 20.63 1.01 8.32
C LYS A 245 20.02 -0.30 7.82
N LEU A 246 18.74 -0.54 8.06
CA LEU A 246 18.03 -1.75 7.63
C LEU A 246 17.46 -1.61 6.21
N PHE A 247 17.44 -0.39 5.65
CA PHE A 247 16.93 -0.14 4.31
C PHE A 247 17.99 -0.41 3.26
N SER A 248 17.63 -1.15 2.22
CA SER A 248 18.52 -1.41 1.08
C SER A 248 18.56 -0.21 0.14
N SER A 249 17.41 0.42 -0.07
CA SER A 249 17.25 1.56 -0.98
C SER A 249 16.25 2.57 -0.42
N LEU A 250 16.44 3.82 -0.79
CA LEU A 250 15.64 4.97 -0.39
C LEU A 250 15.06 5.63 -1.64
N LEU A 251 13.80 6.05 -1.54
CA LEU A 251 13.14 6.91 -2.51
C LEU A 251 12.71 8.20 -1.81
N LEU A 252 13.43 9.30 -2.03
CA LEU A 252 13.09 10.60 -1.47
C LEU A 252 12.08 11.30 -2.37
N LEU A 253 10.85 11.49 -1.86
CA LEU A 253 9.77 12.18 -2.53
C LEU A 253 9.55 13.57 -1.94
N ALA A 254 9.36 14.56 -2.80
CA ALA A 254 8.97 15.91 -2.42
C ALA A 254 8.06 16.53 -3.49
N ASN A 255 6.95 17.14 -3.07
CA ASN A 255 6.00 17.82 -3.97
C ASN A 255 5.56 16.95 -5.17
N GLY A 256 5.41 15.64 -4.96
CA GLY A 256 5.03 14.67 -5.96
C GLY A 256 6.12 14.22 -6.92
N SER A 257 7.37 14.65 -6.74
CA SER A 257 8.51 14.34 -7.61
C SER A 257 9.58 13.55 -6.85
N VAL A 258 10.36 12.74 -7.57
CA VAL A 258 11.50 11.99 -7.01
C VAL A 258 12.72 12.90 -6.97
N LEU A 259 13.28 13.12 -5.78
CA LEU A 259 14.54 13.85 -5.61
C LEU A 259 15.76 12.93 -5.63
N HIS A 260 15.60 11.72 -5.09
CA HIS A 260 16.67 10.72 -5.00
C HIS A 260 16.11 9.30 -5.02
N HIS A 261 16.81 8.40 -5.69
CA HIS A 261 16.58 6.95 -5.64
C HIS A 261 17.94 6.25 -5.50
N GLY A 262 18.09 5.39 -4.48
CA GLY A 262 19.33 4.67 -4.23
C GLY A 262 19.66 4.52 -2.75
N THR A 263 20.91 4.20 -2.41
CA THR A 263 21.31 3.96 -1.01
C THR A 263 21.37 5.25 -0.19
N ALA A 264 21.37 5.10 1.14
CA ALA A 264 21.58 6.22 2.08
C ALA A 264 22.96 6.89 1.91
N GLU A 265 23.98 6.10 1.55
CA GLU A 265 25.32 6.61 1.28
C GLU A 265 25.34 7.49 0.03
N LEU A 266 24.69 7.03 -1.05
CA LEU A 266 24.57 7.82 -2.27
C LEU A 266 23.80 9.12 -2.03
N LEU A 267 22.76 9.08 -1.19
CA LEU A 267 22.06 10.30 -0.77
C LEU A 267 23.01 11.27 -0.05
N GLY A 268 23.85 10.77 0.87
CA GLY A 268 24.84 11.59 1.57
C GLY A 268 25.87 12.23 0.63
N VAL A 269 26.33 11.50 -0.39
CA VAL A 269 27.22 12.04 -1.42
C VAL A 269 26.52 13.14 -2.24
N ASN A 270 25.28 12.89 -2.68
CA ASN A 270 24.50 13.86 -3.46
C ASN A 270 24.27 15.16 -2.68
N LEU A 271 24.00 15.08 -1.38
CA LEU A 271 23.84 16.26 -0.51
C LEU A 271 25.14 17.08 -0.39
N ARG A 272 26.29 16.42 -0.27
CA ARG A 272 27.60 17.10 -0.23
C ARG A 272 27.93 17.77 -1.55
N LEU A 273 27.62 17.12 -2.67
CA LEU A 273 27.78 17.71 -4.01
C LEU A 273 26.89 18.94 -4.22
N SER A 274 25.72 18.96 -3.59
CA SER A 274 24.84 20.12 -3.49
C SER A 274 25.36 21.24 -2.57
N GLY A 275 26.55 21.09 -1.97
CA GLY A 275 27.15 22.08 -1.08
C GLY A 275 26.57 22.08 0.34
N LEU A 276 25.83 21.04 0.73
CA LEU A 276 25.31 20.89 2.09
C LEU A 276 26.29 20.09 2.95
N GLU A 277 26.70 20.67 4.08
CA GLU A 277 27.51 19.96 5.08
C GLU A 277 26.61 19.13 5.99
N LEU A 278 26.84 17.82 6.04
CA LEU A 278 26.04 16.93 6.89
C LEU A 278 26.48 17.06 8.35
N PRO A 279 25.55 17.41 9.27
CA PRO A 279 25.84 17.42 10.70
C PRO A 279 26.17 16.00 11.20
N LEU A 280 27.12 15.87 12.12
CA LEU A 280 27.56 14.57 12.67
C LEU A 280 26.49 13.86 13.50
N HIS A 281 25.54 14.60 14.06
CA HIS A 281 24.54 14.09 15.01
C HIS A 281 23.16 13.83 14.37
N VAL A 282 23.00 14.19 13.09
CA VAL A 282 21.72 14.07 12.38
C VAL A 282 21.84 12.98 11.33
N ASN A 283 20.80 12.17 11.22
CA ASN A 283 20.68 11.16 10.19
C ASN A 283 20.64 11.82 8.79
N VAL A 284 21.36 11.25 7.82
CA VAL A 284 21.37 11.69 6.41
C VAL A 284 19.97 11.88 5.84
N VAL A 285 19.05 10.96 6.11
CA VAL A 285 17.67 10.99 5.60
C VAL A 285 16.87 12.11 6.26
N GLU A 286 17.05 12.32 7.55
CA GLU A 286 16.38 13.39 8.30
C GLU A 286 16.84 14.76 7.80
N PHE A 287 18.16 14.94 7.68
CA PHE A 287 18.75 16.14 7.11
C PHE A 287 18.31 16.38 5.65
N ALA A 288 18.17 15.31 4.85
CA ALA A 288 17.65 15.41 3.49
C ALA A 288 16.19 15.88 3.44
N ILE A 289 15.35 15.44 4.39
CA ILE A 289 13.95 15.86 4.50
C ILE A 289 13.86 17.34 4.92
N GLU A 290 14.71 17.79 5.85
CA GLU A 290 14.80 19.19 6.27
C GLU A 290 15.33 20.10 5.14
N SER A 291 16.22 19.57 4.30
CA SER A 291 16.87 20.31 3.21
C SER A 291 16.15 20.21 1.85
N ILE A 292 14.87 19.85 1.81
CA ILE A 292 14.16 19.62 0.54
C ILE A 292 14.10 20.87 -0.33
N ASP A 293 13.86 22.04 0.27
CA ASP A 293 13.71 23.28 -0.48
C ASP A 293 15.02 23.68 -1.17
N THR A 294 16.17 23.48 -0.50
CA THR A 294 17.49 23.75 -1.07
C THR A 294 17.83 22.76 -2.20
N ILE A 295 17.51 21.48 -2.02
CA ILE A 295 17.68 20.45 -3.06
C ILE A 295 16.84 20.77 -4.30
N GLN A 296 15.59 21.21 -4.11
CA GLN A 296 14.69 21.55 -5.23
C GLN A 296 15.11 22.80 -5.99
N GLN A 297 15.62 23.84 -5.32
CA GLN A 297 16.09 25.06 -5.99
C GLN A 297 17.26 24.75 -6.93
N GLN A 298 18.20 23.91 -6.50
CA GLN A 298 19.35 23.55 -7.32
C GLN A 298 19.00 22.64 -8.50
N GLN A 299 18.05 21.70 -8.33
CA GLN A 299 17.55 20.89 -9.46
C GLN A 299 16.82 21.73 -10.52
N LYS A 300 16.21 22.86 -10.14
CA LYS A 300 15.66 23.81 -11.11
C LYS A 300 16.73 24.62 -11.84
N CYS A 301 17.89 24.84 -11.21
CA CYS A 301 19.02 25.54 -11.82
C CYS A 301 19.88 24.65 -12.74
N VAL A 302 19.82 23.32 -12.58
CA VAL A 302 20.51 22.36 -13.45
C VAL A 302 19.46 21.52 -14.21
N PRO A 303 19.09 21.87 -15.45
CA PRO A 303 18.28 20.97 -16.27
C PRO A 303 19.16 19.79 -16.70
N VAL A 304 19.19 18.73 -15.90
CA VAL A 304 19.80 17.46 -16.33
C VAL A 304 18.82 16.77 -17.28
N GLN A 305 19.14 16.90 -18.56
CA GLN A 305 18.68 15.97 -19.59
C GLN A 305 19.06 14.56 -19.13
N VAL A 306 18.07 13.70 -18.94
CA VAL A 306 18.32 12.26 -18.90
C VAL A 306 18.69 11.85 -20.31
N GLU A 307 19.97 12.03 -20.68
CA GLU A 307 20.52 11.46 -21.89
C GLU A 307 20.92 10.02 -21.63
N THR A 308 20.10 9.13 -22.16
CA THR A 308 20.46 7.78 -22.59
C THR A 308 21.85 7.80 -23.28
N PRO A 309 22.74 6.81 -23.07
CA PRO A 309 24.05 6.82 -23.71
C PRO A 309 23.90 6.86 -25.25
N ARG A 310 24.24 8.01 -25.85
CA ARG A 310 24.34 8.19 -27.30
C ARG A 310 25.51 7.33 -27.80
N GLN A 311 25.19 6.29 -28.57
CA GLN A 311 26.17 5.61 -29.42
C GLN A 311 26.70 6.60 -30.46
N LEU A 312 28.03 6.71 -30.57
CA LEU A 312 28.68 7.51 -31.60
C LEU A 312 28.37 6.97 -33.01
N PRO A 313 28.28 7.86 -34.02
CA PRO A 313 27.99 7.48 -35.40
C PRO A 313 29.25 6.99 -36.12
N GLY A 314 29.23 5.72 -36.55
CA GLY A 314 30.22 5.14 -37.45
C GLY A 314 29.58 4.77 -38.78
N THR A 315 29.55 5.71 -39.73
CA THR A 315 29.23 5.44 -41.13
C THR A 315 30.52 5.09 -41.87
N MET A 316 30.74 3.82 -42.25
CA MET A 316 31.62 3.48 -43.37
C MET A 316 31.06 2.29 -44.17
N GLN A 317 30.37 2.67 -45.24
CA GLN A 317 30.40 2.16 -46.60
C GLN A 317 30.81 0.69 -46.87
N GLN A 318 29.89 0.02 -47.57
CA GLN A 318 30.07 -1.20 -48.35
C GLN A 318 31.31 -1.18 -49.26
N LYS A 319 32.01 -2.31 -49.29
CA LYS A 319 32.80 -2.72 -50.46
C LYS A 319 32.60 -4.22 -50.69
N LYS A 320 31.92 -4.53 -51.80
CA LYS A 320 31.84 -5.86 -52.43
C LYS A 320 33.23 -6.25 -52.96
N VAL A 321 33.61 -7.50 -52.74
CA VAL A 321 34.56 -8.24 -53.58
C VAL A 321 34.01 -9.66 -53.71
N ASP A 322 33.83 -10.07 -54.96
CA ASP A 322 33.42 -11.40 -55.40
C ASP A 322 34.62 -12.37 -55.32
N ASP A 323 34.37 -13.66 -55.05
CA ASP A 323 35.07 -14.76 -55.74
C ASP A 323 34.41 -16.13 -55.46
N GLU A 324 34.48 -16.97 -56.49
CA GLU A 324 33.64 -18.14 -56.77
C GLU A 324 34.17 -19.50 -56.26
N ALA A 325 33.24 -20.46 -56.29
CA ALA A 325 33.39 -21.87 -56.69
C ALA A 325 33.87 -22.95 -55.68
N GLY A 326 33.02 -24.00 -55.55
CA GLY A 326 33.41 -25.31 -55.02
C GLY A 326 32.26 -26.19 -54.51
N GLU A 327 31.34 -26.64 -55.37
CA GLU A 327 30.39 -27.73 -55.08
C GLU A 327 31.10 -29.10 -54.90
N ILE A 328 30.51 -30.00 -54.10
CA ILE A 328 30.14 -31.39 -54.47
C ILE A 328 29.32 -32.05 -53.33
N ARG A 329 28.05 -32.36 -53.66
CA ARG A 329 27.18 -33.54 -53.35
C ARG A 329 27.34 -34.31 -52.02
N ASN A 330 26.31 -34.86 -51.36
CA ASN A 330 24.96 -35.25 -51.73
C ASN A 330 24.22 -35.67 -50.44
N GLY A 331 22.91 -35.46 -50.34
CA GLY A 331 22.09 -36.15 -49.32
C GLY A 331 20.85 -35.39 -48.87
N LYS A 332 19.86 -35.26 -49.76
CA LYS A 332 18.55 -34.71 -49.47
C LYS A 332 17.81 -35.60 -48.45
N PHE A 333 17.44 -35.04 -47.29
CA PHE A 333 16.32 -35.54 -46.50
C PHE A 333 15.40 -34.35 -46.18
N THR A 334 14.15 -34.47 -46.62
CA THR A 334 13.08 -33.48 -46.51
C THR A 334 12.66 -33.31 -45.04
N LEU A 335 12.46 -32.04 -44.62
CA LEU A 335 12.00 -31.60 -43.29
C LEU A 335 10.66 -32.22 -42.82
N GLN A 336 10.01 -33.03 -43.65
CA GLN A 336 8.81 -33.78 -43.31
C GLN A 336 9.11 -35.07 -42.53
N GLN A 337 10.33 -35.61 -42.59
CA GLN A 337 10.68 -36.88 -41.96
C GLN A 337 11.23 -36.72 -40.52
N LEU A 338 11.56 -35.50 -40.10
CA LEU A 338 11.91 -35.16 -38.72
C LEU A 338 10.68 -34.89 -37.83
N PHE A 339 9.48 -34.76 -38.42
CA PHE A 339 8.25 -34.47 -37.68
C PHE A 339 7.42 -35.72 -37.27
N GLN A 340 7.98 -36.92 -37.40
CA GLN A 340 7.26 -38.17 -37.14
C GLN A 340 7.90 -39.09 -36.09
N GLN A 341 8.76 -38.56 -35.20
CA GLN A 341 9.34 -39.31 -34.09
C GLN A 341 9.24 -38.65 -32.71
N SER A 342 8.26 -37.77 -32.48
CA SER A 342 7.95 -37.29 -31.13
C SER A 342 6.44 -37.27 -30.89
N LYS A 343 5.84 -38.46 -30.75
CA LYS A 343 4.46 -38.62 -30.27
C LYS A 343 4.32 -39.88 -29.41
N VAL A 344 4.84 -39.80 -28.20
CA VAL A 344 4.43 -40.54 -26.98
C VAL A 344 4.69 -39.54 -25.83
N ILE A 345 3.82 -38.55 -25.64
CA ILE A 345 2.78 -38.50 -24.60
C ILE A 345 3.26 -39.08 -23.26
N ASP A 346 3.95 -38.24 -22.48
CA ASP A 346 3.80 -38.19 -21.02
C ASP A 346 3.56 -36.72 -20.66
N GLU A 347 2.37 -36.46 -20.13
CA GLU A 347 1.77 -35.15 -19.88
C GLU A 347 2.16 -34.68 -18.47
N GLU A 348 3.40 -34.20 -18.29
CA GLU A 348 3.83 -33.54 -17.05
C GLU A 348 5.04 -32.61 -17.33
N THR A 349 4.86 -31.62 -18.21
CA THR A 349 5.80 -30.50 -18.32
C THR A 349 5.14 -29.24 -17.81
N ILE A 350 5.56 -28.86 -16.61
CA ILE A 350 5.17 -27.69 -15.84
C ILE A 350 5.42 -26.42 -16.68
N TYR A 351 4.38 -25.97 -17.39
CA TYR A 351 4.24 -24.59 -17.80
C TYR A 351 3.99 -23.76 -16.54
N VAL A 352 5.04 -23.15 -15.97
CA VAL A 352 4.88 -22.06 -14.99
C VAL A 352 4.45 -20.79 -15.73
N GLY A 353 3.29 -20.86 -16.39
CA GLY A 353 2.46 -19.69 -16.64
C GLY A 353 1.81 -19.33 -15.31
N MET A 354 1.97 -18.09 -14.85
CA MET A 354 1.19 -17.63 -13.71
C MET A 354 -0.27 -17.48 -14.16
N ASP A 355 -1.02 -18.59 -14.14
CA ASP A 355 -2.45 -18.61 -14.41
C ASP A 355 -3.19 -17.97 -13.23
N PHE A 356 -3.34 -16.65 -13.32
CA PHE A 356 -4.13 -15.88 -12.36
C PHE A 356 -5.62 -15.91 -12.74
N THR A 357 -6.28 -17.04 -12.55
CA THR A 357 -7.75 -17.13 -12.70
C THR A 357 -8.45 -16.12 -11.79
N SER A 358 -9.48 -15.43 -12.31
CA SER A 358 -10.22 -14.34 -11.65
C SER A 358 -11.17 -14.81 -10.55
N ASP A 359 -10.78 -15.83 -9.79
CA ASP A 359 -11.69 -16.46 -8.84
C ASP A 359 -11.26 -16.19 -7.40
N PHE A 360 -12.26 -15.92 -6.57
CA PHE A 360 -12.13 -15.89 -5.13
C PHE A 360 -11.56 -17.22 -4.65
N ALA A 361 -10.82 -17.19 -3.54
CA ALA A 361 -10.26 -18.42 -2.97
C ALA A 361 -11.39 -19.41 -2.64
N ASN A 362 -12.52 -18.95 -2.12
CA ASN A 362 -13.60 -19.82 -1.69
C ASN A 362 -14.91 -19.55 -2.43
N SER A 363 -15.84 -20.51 -2.34
CA SER A 363 -17.21 -20.28 -2.81
C SER A 363 -17.87 -19.18 -1.99
N ARG A 364 -18.78 -18.40 -2.60
CA ARG A 364 -19.50 -17.30 -1.93
C ARG A 364 -20.23 -17.74 -0.66
N LEU A 365 -20.79 -18.94 -0.65
CA LEU A 365 -21.48 -19.50 0.51
C LEU A 365 -20.51 -19.80 1.65
N THR A 366 -19.36 -20.41 1.32
CA THR A 366 -18.31 -20.69 2.30
C THR A 366 -17.77 -19.39 2.91
N GLU A 367 -17.50 -18.37 2.09
CA GLU A 367 -17.09 -17.05 2.57
C GLU A 367 -18.14 -16.44 3.51
N THR A 368 -19.42 -16.49 3.11
CA THR A 368 -20.53 -15.97 3.92
C THR A 368 -20.64 -16.70 5.26
N MET A 369 -20.45 -18.03 5.27
CA MET A 369 -20.46 -18.83 6.48
C MET A 369 -19.30 -18.45 7.41
N ILE A 370 -18.08 -18.28 6.88
CA ILE A 370 -16.90 -17.87 7.65
C ILE A 370 -17.11 -16.48 8.26
N LEU A 371 -17.61 -15.53 7.47
CA LEU A 371 -17.90 -14.17 7.91
C LEU A 371 -19.00 -14.13 8.96
N THR A 372 -20.07 -14.90 8.76
CA THR A 372 -21.17 -15.05 9.73
C THR A 372 -20.66 -15.63 11.05
N HIS A 373 -19.81 -16.66 11.00
CA HIS A 373 -19.20 -17.23 12.19
C HIS A 373 -18.31 -16.23 12.92
N ARG A 374 -17.48 -15.45 12.20
CA ARG A 374 -16.67 -14.37 12.78
C ARG A 374 -17.55 -13.31 13.45
N PHE A 375 -18.60 -12.88 12.77
CA PHE A 375 -19.52 -11.86 13.27
C PHE A 375 -20.29 -12.35 14.49
N SER A 376 -20.79 -13.59 14.48
CA SER A 376 -21.45 -14.24 15.62
C SER A 376 -20.51 -14.33 16.83
N LYS A 377 -19.24 -14.67 16.62
CA LYS A 377 -18.24 -14.70 17.70
C LYS A 377 -17.99 -13.30 18.30
N ASN A 378 -17.96 -12.28 17.46
CA ASN A 378 -17.85 -10.89 17.90
C ASN A 378 -19.10 -10.46 18.70
N ILE A 379 -20.30 -10.73 18.17
CA ILE A 379 -21.56 -10.31 18.81
C ILE A 379 -21.79 -10.99 20.16
N PHE A 380 -21.45 -12.27 20.28
CA PHE A 380 -21.57 -13.01 21.54
C PHE A 380 -20.62 -12.48 22.63
N ARG A 381 -19.48 -11.89 22.21
CA ARG A 381 -18.53 -11.25 23.12
C ARG A 381 -18.94 -9.80 23.47
N THR A 382 -19.75 -9.15 22.64
CA THR A 382 -20.33 -7.81 22.89
C THR A 382 -21.61 -7.89 23.73
N LYS A 383 -21.51 -8.42 24.96
CA LYS A 383 -22.70 -8.64 25.82
C LYS A 383 -23.45 -7.36 26.17
N GLU A 384 -22.74 -6.25 26.38
CA GLU A 384 -23.31 -4.98 26.86
C GLU A 384 -24.25 -4.32 25.86
N LEU A 385 -23.80 -4.14 24.61
CA LEU A 385 -24.62 -3.52 23.56
C LEU A 385 -25.83 -4.39 23.19
N PHE A 386 -25.65 -5.71 23.19
CA PHE A 386 -26.76 -6.62 22.91
C PHE A 386 -27.79 -6.57 24.04
N ALA A 387 -27.37 -6.68 25.30
CA ALA A 387 -28.26 -6.60 26.45
C ALA A 387 -29.02 -5.26 26.50
N CYS A 388 -28.32 -4.14 26.28
CA CYS A 388 -28.95 -2.82 26.27
C CYS A 388 -30.03 -2.70 25.18
N ARG A 389 -29.75 -3.17 23.95
CA ARG A 389 -30.74 -3.19 22.86
C ARG A 389 -31.92 -4.10 23.16
N THR A 390 -31.69 -5.28 23.73
CA THR A 390 -32.78 -6.21 24.09
C THR A 390 -33.67 -5.60 25.17
N ILE A 391 -33.09 -4.97 26.20
CA ILE A 391 -33.84 -4.27 27.24
C ILE A 391 -34.62 -3.10 26.63
N GLN A 392 -33.99 -2.29 25.78
CA GLN A 392 -34.65 -1.19 25.09
C GLN A 392 -35.87 -1.67 24.29
N MET A 393 -35.72 -2.73 23.50
CA MET A 393 -36.82 -3.30 22.70
C MET A 393 -37.94 -3.88 23.57
N LEU A 394 -37.58 -4.52 24.69
CA LEU A 394 -38.55 -5.05 25.64
C LEU A 394 -39.34 -3.93 26.31
N VAL A 395 -38.66 -2.84 26.72
CA VAL A 395 -39.31 -1.65 27.29
C VAL A 395 -40.20 -0.97 26.26
N SER A 396 -39.73 -0.74 25.03
CA SER A 396 -40.55 -0.17 23.96
C SER A 396 -41.78 -1.04 23.65
N GLY A 397 -41.62 -2.36 23.62
CA GLY A 397 -42.71 -3.31 23.43
C GLY A 397 -43.75 -3.25 24.56
N LEU A 398 -43.29 -3.16 25.81
CA LEU A 398 -44.18 -3.00 26.98
C LEU A 398 -44.91 -1.66 26.96
N VAL A 399 -44.25 -0.56 26.58
CA VAL A 399 -44.87 0.76 26.47
C VAL A 399 -45.96 0.76 25.38
N VAL A 400 -45.66 0.25 24.19
CA VAL A 400 -46.65 0.14 23.10
C VAL A 400 -47.80 -0.79 23.53
N GLY A 401 -47.50 -1.95 24.11
CA GLY A 401 -48.51 -2.88 24.61
C GLY A 401 -49.42 -2.25 25.68
N SER A 402 -48.86 -1.45 26.59
CA SER A 402 -49.63 -0.76 27.63
C SER A 402 -50.58 0.30 27.06
N ILE A 403 -50.19 0.99 25.97
CA ILE A 403 -51.07 1.97 25.29
C ILE A 403 -52.30 1.27 24.70
N PHE A 404 -52.12 0.06 24.16
CA PHE A 404 -53.14 -0.70 23.45
C PHE A 404 -53.81 -1.79 24.30
N CYS A 405 -53.50 -1.88 25.60
CA CYS A 405 -54.00 -2.94 26.49
C CYS A 405 -55.51 -2.91 26.73
N ASN A 406 -56.16 -1.77 26.47
CA ASN A 406 -57.61 -1.55 26.63
C ASN A 406 -58.30 -1.15 25.32
N LEU A 407 -57.85 -1.70 24.19
CA LEU A 407 -58.66 -1.65 22.97
C LEU A 407 -59.93 -2.47 23.20
N LYS A 408 -61.08 -1.79 23.24
CA LYS A 408 -62.39 -2.46 23.11
C LYS A 408 -62.50 -3.02 21.70
N ASP A 409 -63.08 -4.21 21.55
CA ASP A 409 -63.43 -4.83 20.26
C ASP A 409 -64.57 -4.10 19.54
N ASP A 410 -64.57 -2.76 19.52
CA ASP A 410 -65.53 -2.01 18.72
C ASP A 410 -64.90 -1.77 17.34
N LEU A 411 -65.49 -2.41 16.33
CA LEU A 411 -65.22 -2.29 14.89
C LEU A 411 -65.56 -0.89 14.33
N GLU A 412 -65.22 0.19 15.03
CA GLU A 412 -65.40 1.57 14.56
C GLU A 412 -64.07 2.33 14.66
N GLY A 413 -63.21 2.08 13.68
CA GLY A 413 -61.91 2.75 13.55
C GLY A 413 -61.14 2.27 12.33
N ALA A 414 -61.77 2.34 11.15
CA ALA A 414 -61.13 2.21 9.84
C ALA A 414 -61.23 3.55 9.10
#